data_AF-A0A814JDZ9-F1
#
_entry.id   AF-A0A814JDZ9-F1
#
_cell.length_a   1.000
_cell.length_b   1.000
_cell.length_c   1.000
_cell.angle_alpha   90.00
_cell.angle_beta   90.00
_cell.angle_gamma   90.00
#
_symmetry.space_group_name_H-M   'P 1'
#
loop_
_entity.id
_entity.type
_entity.pdbx_description
1 polymer ?
#
loop_
_entity_poly.entity_id
_entity_poly.type
_entity_poly.pdbx_seq_one_letter_code
_entity_poly.pdbx_strand_id
1 'polypeptide(L)'
;MTGSIFRLDNIYRNDDEIWIIRMTLCNDDEHDLRQVLMYMKEQIGSGEMNFRILGNVLSDMGKFDLAEKYFTRSLEQLTSNDPLHISLYEDLGKLASQRGDYDMSMEWRQTLLIFKKENPSAINVSVYKTNNSIGKKFIFKVQKDETR
;
A
#
# COMPACT_ATOMS: atom_id res chain seq x y z
N MET A 1 10.51 -11.97 6.89
CA MET A 1 9.99 -12.11 8.26
C MET A 1 8.48 -12.05 8.14
N THR A 2 7.76 -13.08 8.57
CA THR A 2 6.29 -13.06 8.65
C THR A 2 5.89 -12.19 9.84
N GLY A 3 5.26 -11.05 9.59
CA GLY A 3 4.67 -10.22 10.63
C GLY A 3 3.39 -10.85 11.20
N SER A 4 3.12 -10.65 12.49
CA SER A 4 1.88 -11.07 13.15
C SER A 4 1.03 -9.85 13.52
N ILE A 5 -0.29 -9.92 13.29
CA ILE A 5 -1.22 -8.89 13.76
C ILE A 5 -1.77 -9.30 15.12
N PHE A 6 -1.78 -8.34 16.03
CA PHE A 6 -2.47 -8.47 17.30
C PHE A 6 -3.61 -7.45 17.36
N ARG A 7 -4.80 -7.90 17.77
CA ARG A 7 -5.87 -7.01 18.16
C ARG A 7 -5.63 -6.58 19.60
N LEU A 8 -5.59 -5.27 19.85
CA LEU A 8 -5.56 -4.72 21.19
C LEU A 8 -6.94 -4.84 21.82
N ASP A 9 -7.07 -5.66 22.87
CA ASP A 9 -8.35 -5.87 23.55
C ASP A 9 -8.52 -4.89 24.72
N ASN A 10 -7.46 -4.67 25.52
CA ASN A 10 -7.52 -3.75 26.64
C ASN A 10 -6.12 -3.30 27.10
N ILE A 11 -6.03 -2.09 27.65
CA ILE A 11 -4.86 -1.59 28.37
C ILE A 11 -5.33 -1.18 29.76
N TYR A 12 -4.78 -1.81 30.78
CA TYR A 12 -5.11 -1.49 32.17
C TYR A 12 -3.87 -1.59 33.07
N ARG A 13 -3.96 -0.98 34.25
CA ARG A 13 -2.90 -1.00 35.26
C ARG A 13 -3.33 -1.95 36.37
N ASN A 14 -2.43 -2.84 36.81
CA ASN A 14 -2.72 -3.73 37.94
C ASN A 14 -2.40 -3.04 39.29
N ASP A 15 -2.69 -3.73 40.38
CA ASP A 15 -2.45 -3.25 41.75
C ASP A 15 -0.96 -3.01 42.05
N ASP A 16 -0.06 -3.69 41.33
CA ASP A 16 1.40 -3.50 41.40
C ASP A 16 1.91 -2.36 40.51
N GLU A 17 1.02 -1.48 40.03
CA GLU A 17 1.35 -0.35 39.16
C GLU A 17 1.91 -0.70 37.77
N ILE A 18 1.81 -1.96 37.35
CA ILE A 18 2.29 -2.46 36.05
C ILE A 18 1.19 -2.28 35.00
N TRP A 19 1.57 -1.73 33.84
CA TRP A 19 0.71 -1.66 32.66
C TRP A 19 0.63 -3.03 31.98
N ILE A 20 -0.57 -3.59 31.93
CA ILE A 20 -0.87 -4.85 31.25
C ILE A 20 -1.62 -4.52 29.97
N ILE A 21 -1.07 -4.98 28.85
CA ILE A 21 -1.66 -4.88 27.53
C ILE A 21 -2.21 -6.25 27.17
N ARG A 22 -3.54 -6.39 27.13
CA ARG A 22 -4.20 -7.61 26.70
C ARG A 22 -4.41 -7.55 25.20
N MET A 23 -3.87 -8.54 24.49
CA MET A 23 -3.96 -8.63 23.05
C MET A 23 -4.32 -10.04 22.61
N THR A 24 -5.08 -10.15 21.53
CA THR A 24 -5.42 -11.39 20.86
C THR A 24 -4.60 -11.50 19.58
N LEU A 25 -3.89 -12.60 19.39
CA LEU A 25 -3.26 -12.90 18.10
C LEU A 25 -4.39 -13.11 17.08
N CYS A 26 -4.44 -12.26 16.05
CA CYS A 26 -5.33 -12.50 14.93
C CYS A 26 -4.79 -13.70 14.17
N ASN A 27 -5.57 -14.77 14.13
CA ASN A 27 -5.24 -15.89 13.27
C ASN A 27 -5.34 -15.46 11.81
N ASP A 28 -4.72 -16.26 10.96
CA ASP A 28 -4.73 -16.10 9.51
C ASP A 28 -6.12 -16.22 8.86
N ASP A 29 -7.15 -16.42 9.69
CA ASP A 29 -8.53 -16.52 9.27
C ASP A 29 -9.00 -15.19 8.68
N GLU A 30 -9.64 -15.28 7.51
CA GLU A 30 -10.05 -14.14 6.69
C GLU A 30 -10.97 -13.17 7.46
N HIS A 31 -11.63 -13.62 8.53
CA HIS A 31 -12.58 -12.84 9.31
C HIS A 31 -11.94 -11.79 10.23
N ASP A 32 -10.93 -12.18 11.02
CA ASP A 32 -10.25 -11.27 11.96
C ASP A 32 -9.45 -10.21 11.21
N LEU A 33 -8.77 -10.65 10.15
CA LEU A 33 -8.05 -9.77 9.25
C LEU A 33 -9.01 -8.79 8.56
N ARG A 34 -10.18 -9.26 8.09
CA ARG A 34 -11.22 -8.37 7.51
C ARG A 34 -11.69 -7.33 8.52
N GLN A 35 -11.88 -7.67 9.79
CA GLN A 35 -12.29 -6.69 10.81
C GLN A 35 -11.22 -5.62 11.02
N VAL A 36 -9.94 -6.00 11.15
CA VAL A 36 -8.84 -5.04 11.30
C VAL A 36 -8.70 -4.16 10.06
N LEU A 37 -8.80 -4.75 8.87
CA LEU A 37 -8.75 -4.02 7.61
C LEU A 37 -9.96 -3.08 7.43
N MET A 38 -11.16 -3.50 7.84
CA MET A 38 -12.36 -2.65 7.82
C MET A 38 -12.25 -1.50 8.83
N TYR A 39 -11.73 -1.75 10.02
CA TYR A 39 -11.49 -0.73 11.02
C TYR A 39 -10.44 0.28 10.55
N MET A 40 -9.33 -0.17 9.96
CA MET A 40 -8.35 0.71 9.33
C MET A 40 -8.97 1.52 8.18
N LYS A 41 -9.81 0.91 7.36
CA LYS A 41 -10.54 1.60 6.29
C LYS A 41 -11.45 2.72 6.84
N GLU A 42 -12.13 2.47 7.95
CA GLU A 42 -13.04 3.43 8.58
C GLU A 42 -12.28 4.60 9.23
N GLN A 43 -11.14 4.33 9.87
CA GLN A 43 -10.26 5.32 10.50
C GLN A 43 -9.48 6.18 9.49
N ILE A 44 -9.09 5.63 8.33
CA ILE A 44 -8.16 6.29 7.40
C ILE A 44 -8.88 7.15 6.34
N GLY A 45 -10.21 7.08 6.20
CA GLY A 45 -10.99 7.95 5.30
C GLY A 45 -10.79 7.65 3.80
N SER A 46 -11.69 8.15 2.93
CA SER A 46 -11.85 7.69 1.54
C SER A 46 -10.71 8.12 0.60
N GLY A 47 -9.85 7.19 0.20
CA GLY A 47 -8.94 7.41 -0.93
C GLY A 47 -8.22 6.13 -1.33
N GLU A 48 -8.06 5.92 -2.63
CA GLU A 48 -7.38 4.80 -3.31
C GLU A 48 -6.02 4.39 -2.70
N MET A 49 -5.40 5.29 -1.93
CA MET A 49 -4.21 5.03 -1.11
C MET A 49 -4.41 3.90 -0.08
N ASN A 50 -5.63 3.65 0.36
CA ASN A 50 -5.92 2.70 1.43
C ASN A 50 -5.73 1.25 1.02
N PHE A 51 -6.26 0.83 -0.13
CA PHE A 51 -6.18 -0.57 -0.54
C PHE A 51 -4.75 -1.00 -0.90
N ARG A 52 -3.95 -0.08 -1.46
CA ARG A 52 -2.52 -0.28 -1.68
C ARG A 52 -1.73 -0.40 -0.37
N ILE A 53 -2.01 0.45 0.62
CA ILE A 53 -1.36 0.36 1.94
C ILE A 53 -1.70 -0.99 2.59
N LEU A 54 -2.98 -1.38 2.56
CA LEU A 54 -3.43 -2.65 3.09
C LEU A 54 -2.76 -3.83 2.36
N GLY A 55 -2.69 -3.82 1.03
CA GLY A 55 -2.00 -4.84 0.24
C GLY A 55 -0.53 -4.99 0.63
N ASN A 56 0.18 -3.88 0.85
CA ASN A 56 1.58 -3.91 1.30
C ASN A 56 1.74 -4.51 2.71
N VAL A 57 0.87 -4.11 3.65
CA VAL A 57 0.85 -4.68 5.01
C VAL A 57 0.63 -6.19 4.96
N LEU A 58 -0.27 -6.66 4.10
CA LEU A 58 -0.54 -8.09 3.91
C LEU A 58 0.63 -8.83 3.24
N SER A 59 1.29 -8.19 2.28
CA SER A 59 2.52 -8.70 1.63
C SER A 59 3.62 -8.96 2.66
N ASP A 60 3.85 -7.98 3.55
CA ASP A 60 4.86 -8.09 4.61
C ASP A 60 4.50 -9.15 5.67
N MET A 61 3.22 -9.51 5.79
CA MET A 61 2.74 -10.62 6.62
C MET A 61 2.86 -11.98 5.94
N GLY A 62 3.23 -12.03 4.66
CA GLY A 62 3.25 -13.26 3.87
C GLY A 62 1.86 -13.72 3.40
N LYS A 63 0.84 -12.85 3.52
CA LYS A 63 -0.53 -13.10 3.06
C LYS A 63 -0.69 -12.73 1.59
N PHE A 64 0.05 -13.44 0.75
CA PHE A 64 0.21 -13.06 -0.65
C PHE A 64 -1.11 -13.08 -1.44
N ASP A 65 -1.95 -14.10 -1.27
CA ASP A 65 -3.23 -14.19 -2.00
C ASP A 65 -4.20 -13.05 -1.64
N LEU A 66 -4.20 -12.62 -0.37
CA LEU A 66 -5.03 -11.50 0.09
C LEU A 66 -4.44 -10.18 -0.39
N ALA A 67 -3.13 -9.99 -0.30
CA ALA A 67 -2.44 -8.81 -0.83
C ALA A 67 -2.75 -8.60 -2.32
N GLU A 68 -2.66 -9.67 -3.12
CA GLU A 68 -2.98 -9.66 -4.56
C GLU A 68 -4.41 -9.21 -4.81
N LYS A 69 -5.39 -9.77 -4.08
CA LYS A 69 -6.81 -9.39 -4.20
C LYS A 69 -7.04 -7.90 -3.95
N TYR A 70 -6.34 -7.31 -2.97
CA TYR A 70 -6.47 -5.88 -2.67
C TYR A 70 -5.75 -4.99 -3.69
N PHE A 71 -4.58 -5.41 -4.20
CA PHE A 71 -3.90 -4.69 -5.27
C PHE A 71 -4.70 -4.70 -6.58
N THR A 72 -5.27 -5.84 -6.97
CA THR A 72 -6.11 -5.96 -8.17
C THR A 72 -7.37 -5.11 -8.04
N ARG A 73 -8.02 -5.12 -6.88
CA ARG A 73 -9.17 -4.24 -6.64
C ARG A 73 -8.80 -2.75 -6.68
N SER A 74 -7.58 -2.40 -6.24
CA SER A 74 -7.07 -1.03 -6.37
C SER A 74 -6.88 -0.65 -7.84
N LEU A 75 -6.37 -1.57 -8.67
CA LEU A 75 -6.20 -1.36 -10.11
C LEU A 75 -7.54 -1.13 -10.82
N GLU A 76 -8.58 -1.89 -10.47
CA GLU A 76 -9.93 -1.75 -11.04
C GLU A 76 -10.60 -0.41 -10.72
N GLN A 77 -10.22 0.24 -9.62
CA GLN A 77 -10.78 1.51 -9.20
C GLN A 77 -10.09 2.71 -9.85
N LEU A 78 -8.91 2.51 -10.44
CA LEU A 78 -8.13 3.58 -11.06
C LEU A 78 -8.60 3.87 -12.49
N THR A 79 -8.53 5.15 -12.85
CA THR A 79 -8.69 5.55 -14.26
C THR A 79 -7.45 5.18 -15.06
N SER A 80 -7.60 4.85 -16.36
CA SER A 80 -6.53 4.27 -17.20
C SER A 80 -5.21 5.04 -17.26
N ASN A 81 -5.19 6.34 -16.93
CA ASN A 81 -3.98 7.17 -16.93
C ASN A 81 -3.50 7.55 -15.51
N ASP A 82 -4.04 6.93 -14.46
CA ASP A 82 -3.63 7.27 -13.12
C ASP A 82 -2.17 6.86 -12.85
N PRO A 83 -1.31 7.77 -12.36
CA PRO A 83 0.06 7.47 -11.95
C PRO A 83 0.19 6.34 -10.93
N LEU A 84 -0.86 6.03 -10.17
CA LEU A 84 -0.90 4.94 -9.20
C LEU A 84 -0.80 3.56 -9.84
N HIS A 85 -1.14 3.41 -11.14
CA HIS A 85 -0.91 2.16 -11.87
C HIS A 85 0.55 1.73 -11.82
N ILE A 86 1.48 2.68 -11.99
CA ILE A 86 2.92 2.42 -11.90
C ILE A 86 3.28 1.80 -10.56
N SER A 87 2.79 2.40 -9.47
CA SER A 87 3.07 1.94 -8.12
C SER A 87 2.44 0.57 -7.81
N LEU A 88 1.24 0.30 -8.33
CA LEU A 88 0.56 -0.99 -8.12
C LEU A 88 1.20 -2.13 -8.90
N TYR A 89 1.63 -1.90 -10.15
CA TYR A 89 2.36 -2.92 -10.91
C TYR A 89 3.74 -3.22 -10.28
N GLU A 90 4.41 -2.20 -9.72
CA GLU A 90 5.64 -2.41 -8.94
C GLU A 90 5.38 -3.26 -7.68
N ASP A 91 4.31 -2.95 -6.93
CA ASP A 91 3.92 -3.70 -5.74
C ASP A 91 3.53 -5.16 -6.08
N LEU A 92 2.78 -5.41 -7.16
CA LEU A 92 2.43 -6.76 -7.63
C LEU A 92 3.65 -7.55 -8.09
N GLY A 93 4.58 -6.91 -8.81
CA GLY A 93 5.84 -7.55 -9.20
C GLY A 93 6.70 -7.92 -7.98
N LYS A 94 6.72 -7.05 -6.95
CA LYS A 94 7.39 -7.33 -5.67
C LYS A 94 6.70 -8.47 -4.93
N LEU A 95 5.36 -8.47 -4.88
CA LEU A 95 4.55 -9.51 -4.26
C LEU A 95 4.85 -10.88 -4.86
N ALA A 96 4.82 -11.00 -6.18
CA ALA A 96 5.16 -12.23 -6.90
C ALA A 96 6.59 -12.70 -6.59
N SER A 97 7.56 -11.78 -6.54
CA SER A 97 8.93 -12.12 -6.15
C SER A 97 9.04 -12.57 -4.69
N GLN A 98 8.24 -12.01 -3.77
CA GLN A 98 8.22 -12.43 -2.36
C GLN A 98 7.57 -13.80 -2.17
N ARG A 99 6.58 -14.13 -3.01
CA ARG A 99 5.95 -15.46 -3.10
C ARG A 99 6.88 -16.52 -3.70
N GLY A 100 7.94 -16.11 -4.39
CA GLY A 100 8.86 -16.99 -5.14
C GLY A 100 8.41 -17.28 -6.57
N ASP A 101 7.38 -16.58 -7.06
CA ASP A 101 6.90 -16.67 -8.43
C ASP A 101 7.61 -15.63 -9.30
N TYR A 102 8.78 -16.02 -9.80
CA TYR A 102 9.64 -15.13 -10.58
C TYR A 102 9.12 -14.89 -11.99
N ASP A 103 8.41 -15.85 -12.57
CA ASP A 103 7.82 -15.72 -13.91
C ASP A 103 6.73 -14.65 -13.87
N MET A 104 5.80 -14.74 -12.91
CA MET A 104 4.75 -13.73 -12.72
C MET A 104 5.34 -12.37 -12.32
N SER A 105 6.42 -12.33 -11.53
CA SER A 105 7.14 -11.09 -11.23
C SER A 105 7.68 -10.42 -12.51
N MET A 106 8.20 -11.21 -13.44
CA MET A 106 8.73 -10.72 -14.71
C MET A 106 7.62 -10.21 -15.63
N GLU A 107 6.48 -10.90 -15.69
CA GLU A 107 5.29 -10.43 -16.41
C GLU A 107 4.82 -9.07 -15.90
N TRP A 108 4.71 -8.89 -14.58
CA TRP A 108 4.32 -7.61 -14.00
C TRP A 108 5.31 -6.49 -14.33
N ARG A 109 6.62 -6.78 -14.35
CA ARG A 109 7.63 -5.80 -14.77
C ARG A 109 7.52 -5.45 -16.25
N GLN A 110 7.19 -6.41 -17.12
CA GLN A 110 6.98 -6.14 -18.54
C GLN A 110 5.73 -5.26 -18.75
N THR A 111 4.63 -5.59 -18.09
CA THR A 111 3.39 -4.80 -18.10
C THR A 111 3.64 -3.36 -17.63
N LEU A 112 4.42 -3.19 -16.56
CA LEU A 112 4.84 -1.88 -16.06
C LEU A 112 5.61 -1.07 -17.12
N LEU A 113 6.54 -1.70 -17.84
CA LEU A 113 7.33 -1.03 -18.88
C LEU A 113 6.46 -0.60 -20.07
N ILE A 114 5.53 -1.46 -20.50
CA ILE A 114 4.57 -1.15 -21.56
C ILE A 114 3.70 0.05 -21.13
N PHE A 115 3.15 0.00 -19.91
CA PHE A 115 2.34 1.09 -19.38
C PHE A 115 3.11 2.42 -19.31
N LYS A 116 4.36 2.41 -18.83
CA LYS A 116 5.24 3.59 -18.80
C LYS A 116 5.47 4.16 -20.21
N LYS A 117 5.63 3.30 -21.22
CA LYS A 117 5.85 3.71 -22.61
C LYS A 117 4.59 4.32 -23.24
N GLU A 118 3.42 3.76 -22.95
CA GLU A 118 2.12 4.23 -23.46
C GLU A 118 1.63 5.49 -22.73
N ASN A 119 2.01 5.66 -21.45
CA ASN A 119 1.56 6.74 -20.59
C ASN A 119 2.72 7.57 -20.00
N PRO A 120 3.49 8.29 -20.83
CA PRO A 120 4.63 9.09 -20.36
C PRO A 120 4.24 10.22 -19.40
N SER A 121 2.99 10.73 -19.49
CA SER A 121 2.45 11.72 -18.55
C SER A 121 2.28 11.17 -17.13
N ALA A 122 1.93 9.88 -16.99
CA ALA A 122 1.79 9.22 -15.70
C ALA A 122 3.14 9.09 -14.98
N ILE A 123 4.25 8.94 -15.73
CA ILE A 123 5.62 8.92 -15.17
C ILE A 123 5.92 10.25 -14.50
N ASN A 124 5.71 11.37 -15.18
CA ASN A 124 6.04 12.69 -14.64
C ASN A 124 5.27 12.94 -13.34
N VAL A 125 3.97 12.69 -13.32
CA VAL A 125 3.15 12.89 -12.10
C VAL A 125 3.54 11.92 -10.99
N SER A 126 3.91 10.66 -11.31
CA SER A 126 4.43 9.73 -10.31
C SER A 126 5.70 10.28 -9.67
N VAL A 127 6.69 10.73 -10.45
CA VAL A 127 7.94 11.32 -9.94
C VAL A 127 7.67 12.53 -9.05
N TYR A 128 6.73 13.41 -9.41
CA TYR A 128 6.33 14.53 -8.56
C TYR A 128 5.63 14.10 -7.26
N LYS A 129 4.74 13.08 -7.29
CA LYS A 129 4.11 12.54 -6.07
C LYS A 129 5.12 11.83 -5.17
N THR A 130 6.05 11.04 -5.73
CA THR A 130 7.11 10.37 -4.97
C THR A 130 8.04 11.41 -4.34
N ASN A 131 8.40 12.46 -5.08
CA ASN A 131 9.19 13.58 -4.54
C ASN A 131 8.42 14.41 -3.51
N ASN A 132 7.08 14.54 -3.58
CA ASN A 132 6.30 15.22 -2.55
C ASN A 132 6.02 14.36 -1.31
N SER A 133 5.93 13.04 -1.46
CA SER A 133 5.74 12.11 -0.33
C SER A 133 7.05 11.84 0.42
N ILE A 134 8.19 11.89 -0.27
CA ILE A 134 9.54 11.94 0.35
C ILE A 134 9.89 13.39 0.76
N GLY A 135 9.33 14.39 0.07
CA GLY A 135 9.58 15.82 0.24
C GLY A 135 8.65 16.52 1.21
N LYS A 136 8.51 16.01 2.44
CA LYS A 136 8.28 16.88 3.62
C LYS A 136 9.55 17.71 3.95
N LYS A 137 10.22 18.27 2.93
CA LYS A 137 11.36 19.18 3.10
C LYS A 137 11.39 20.23 1.98
N PHE A 138 10.83 21.39 2.33
CA PHE A 138 10.97 22.71 1.71
C PHE A 138 10.33 22.97 0.35
N ILE A 139 9.29 23.80 0.43
CA ILE A 139 8.67 24.63 -0.62
C ILE A 139 9.72 25.60 -1.16
N PHE A 140 9.97 25.63 -2.48
CA PHE A 140 10.23 26.90 -3.16
C PHE A 140 9.55 26.94 -4.52
N LYS A 141 8.69 27.94 -4.65
CA LYS A 141 7.83 28.30 -5.76
C LYS A 141 8.70 28.87 -6.88
N VAL A 142 8.78 28.21 -8.04
CA VAL A 142 9.30 28.86 -9.25
C VAL A 142 8.12 29.43 -10.01
N GLN A 143 7.88 30.71 -9.80
CA GLN A 143 6.92 31.50 -10.56
C GLN A 143 7.60 31.89 -11.87
N LYS A 144 7.10 31.38 -12.99
CA LYS A 144 7.59 31.71 -14.33
C LYS A 144 6.81 32.96 -14.78
N ASP A 145 7.39 34.13 -14.58
CA ASP A 145 6.88 35.35 -15.21
C ASP A 145 7.27 35.32 -16.70
N GLU A 146 6.27 35.11 -17.56
CA GLU A 146 6.34 35.44 -18.97
C GLU A 146 5.74 36.85 -19.12
N THR A 147 6.58 37.85 -19.32
CA THR A 147 6.16 39.18 -19.78
C THR A 147 6.68 39.40 -21.20
N ARG A 148 5.71 39.59 -22.11
CA ARG A 148 5.86 40.31 -23.37
C ARG A 148 5.07 41.60 -23.24
#